data_AF-A0A317JLK3-F1
#
_entry.id   AF-A0A317JLK3-F1
#
_cell.length_a   1.000
_cell.length_b   1.000
_cell.length_c   1.000
_cell.angle_alpha   90.00
_cell.angle_beta   90.00
_cell.angle_gamma   90.00
#
_symmetry.space_group_name_H-M   'P 1'
#
loop_
_entity.id
_entity.type
_entity.pdbx_description
1 polymer ?
#
loop_
_entity_poly.entity_id
_entity_poly.type
_entity_poly.pdbx_seq_one_letter_code
_entity_poly.pdbx_strand_id
1 'polypeptide(L)'
;MRQGRHKSLGSLRGISLALAPFITLLVESCASVNSVSLTPIPAQRSGLVSATVSRTIFLGFNFDNDFVDKLALDLKQKCPGGIISGILTKDEVISYFLVFTRRVTASGYCSAAVAHNKHSTRSSASEDETSPSTDD
;
A
#
# COMPACT_ATOMS: atom_id res chain seq x y z
N MET A 1 -12.67 -71.30 -17.21
CA MET A 1 -13.59 -70.94 -16.11
C MET A 1 -12.83 -70.15 -15.04
N ARG A 2 -13.51 -69.15 -14.44
CA ARG A 2 -13.16 -68.36 -13.22
C ARG A 2 -12.32 -67.08 -13.37
N GLN A 3 -12.96 -66.06 -13.96
CA GLN A 3 -13.45 -64.85 -13.30
C GLN A 3 -12.86 -64.41 -11.93
N GLY A 4 -12.25 -63.22 -11.92
CA GLY A 4 -12.66 -62.12 -11.03
C GLY A 4 -11.85 -61.86 -9.75
N ARG A 5 -11.27 -60.65 -9.65
CA ARG A 5 -11.54 -59.66 -8.57
C ARG A 5 -10.78 -58.35 -8.82
N HIS A 6 -11.48 -57.38 -9.40
CA HIS A 6 -11.15 -55.95 -9.28
C HIS A 6 -11.15 -55.57 -7.78
N LYS A 7 -10.00 -55.20 -7.22
CA LYS A 7 -9.94 -54.61 -5.89
C LYS A 7 -10.38 -53.15 -5.96
N SER A 8 -11.63 -52.94 -5.52
CA SER A 8 -12.14 -51.78 -4.78
C SER A 8 -11.58 -50.39 -5.14
N LEU A 9 -12.20 -49.76 -6.13
CA LEU A 9 -12.12 -48.33 -6.43
C LEU A 9 -13.06 -47.52 -5.48
N GLY A 10 -13.11 -47.89 -4.20
CA GLY A 10 -14.02 -47.30 -3.19
C GLY A 10 -13.32 -46.45 -2.12
N SER A 11 -12.00 -46.58 -1.97
CA SER A 11 -11.25 -45.98 -0.85
C SER A 11 -10.79 -44.53 -1.09
N LEU A 12 -10.77 -44.04 -2.33
CA LEU A 12 -10.32 -42.67 -2.61
C LEU A 12 -11.39 -41.60 -2.28
N ARG A 13 -12.68 -41.95 -2.33
CA ARG A 13 -13.77 -40.99 -2.06
C ARG A 13 -13.85 -40.57 -0.59
N GLY A 14 -13.58 -41.50 0.34
CA GLY A 14 -13.57 -41.21 1.78
C GLY A 14 -12.38 -40.36 2.22
N ILE A 15 -11.19 -40.63 1.67
CA ILE A 15 -9.96 -39.89 1.97
C ILE A 15 -10.04 -38.45 1.44
N SER A 16 -10.65 -38.26 0.25
CA SER A 16 -10.85 -36.92 -0.34
C SER A 16 -11.84 -36.06 0.46
N LEU A 17 -12.86 -36.66 1.08
CA LEU A 17 -13.84 -35.92 1.89
C LEU A 17 -13.29 -35.51 3.26
N ALA A 18 -12.36 -36.30 3.82
CA ALA A 18 -11.74 -36.02 5.12
C ALA A 18 -10.55 -35.04 5.07
N LEU A 19 -9.82 -35.00 3.94
CA LEU A 19 -8.71 -34.05 3.74
C LEU A 19 -9.18 -32.64 3.33
N ALA A 20 -10.34 -32.52 2.68
CA ALA A 20 -10.90 -31.25 2.27
C ALA A 20 -11.01 -30.20 3.41
N PRO A 21 -11.58 -30.51 4.59
CA PRO A 21 -11.66 -29.55 5.69
C PRO A 21 -10.28 -29.14 6.24
N PHE A 22 -9.33 -30.07 6.27
CA PHE A 22 -7.97 -29.81 6.73
C PHE A 22 -7.21 -28.87 5.79
N ILE A 23 -7.38 -29.02 4.49
CA ILE A 23 -6.78 -28.15 3.48
C ILE A 23 -7.38 -26.74 3.55
N THR A 24 -8.70 -26.60 3.73
CA THR A 24 -9.33 -25.27 3.87
C THR A 24 -8.83 -24.48 5.07
N LEU A 25 -8.56 -25.13 6.21
CA LEU A 25 -7.99 -24.47 7.40
C LEU A 25 -6.59 -23.92 7.14
N LEU A 26 -5.80 -24.56 6.27
CA LEU A 26 -4.44 -24.11 5.94
C LEU A 26 -4.41 -22.91 4.99
N VAL A 27 -5.52 -22.62 4.30
CA VAL A 27 -5.63 -21.54 3.31
C VAL A 27 -6.27 -20.28 3.91
N GLU A 28 -6.72 -20.32 5.18
CA GLU A 28 -7.17 -19.12 5.87
C GLU A 28 -6.03 -18.11 5.97
N SER A 29 -6.18 -16.99 5.26
CA SER A 29 -5.21 -15.89 5.26
C SER A 29 -5.82 -14.69 5.97
N CYS A 30 -5.13 -14.18 6.99
CA CYS A 30 -5.50 -12.93 7.62
C CYS A 30 -4.74 -11.79 6.94
N ALA A 31 -5.44 -10.78 6.43
CA ALA A 31 -4.83 -9.56 5.92
C ALA A 31 -5.09 -8.40 6.87
N SER A 32 -4.02 -7.76 7.35
CA SER A 32 -4.09 -6.49 8.06
C SER A 32 -3.62 -5.38 7.13
N VAL A 33 -4.27 -4.21 7.21
CA VAL A 33 -4.01 -3.09 6.31
C VAL A 33 -3.91 -1.80 7.11
N ASN A 34 -2.79 -1.10 6.96
CA ASN A 34 -2.58 0.24 7.49
C ASN A 34 -2.40 1.22 6.33
N SER A 35 -3.00 2.40 6.43
CA SER A 35 -2.88 3.44 5.40
C SER A 35 -2.50 4.77 6.04
N VAL A 36 -1.46 5.43 5.51
CA VAL A 36 -0.91 6.68 6.05
C VAL A 36 -0.69 7.67 4.92
N SER A 37 -1.23 8.89 5.08
CA SER A 37 -0.97 10.01 4.17
C SER A 37 0.19 10.85 4.72
N LEU A 38 1.26 10.99 3.96
CA LEU A 38 2.46 11.75 4.37
C LEU A 38 2.36 13.24 4.03
N THR A 39 1.43 13.62 3.16
CA THR A 39 1.26 15.01 2.69
C THR A 39 -0.21 15.33 2.45
N PRO A 40 -0.62 16.62 2.48
CA PRO A 40 -1.98 17.04 2.14
C PRO A 40 -2.38 16.53 0.74
N ILE A 41 -3.56 15.92 0.63
CA ILE A 41 -4.10 15.45 -0.64
C ILE A 41 -4.53 16.68 -1.46
N PRO A 42 -4.02 16.88 -2.68
CA PRO A 42 -4.38 18.03 -3.51
C PRO A 42 -5.87 18.00 -3.89
N ALA A 43 -6.48 19.19 -3.99
CA ALA A 43 -7.88 19.33 -4.40
C ALA A 43 -8.11 18.84 -5.85
N GLN A 44 -7.11 19.02 -6.72
CA GLN A 44 -7.08 18.44 -8.06
C GLN A 44 -6.45 17.05 -8.01
N ARG A 45 -7.30 16.03 -8.22
CA ARG A 45 -6.94 14.61 -8.17
C ARG A 45 -6.57 14.02 -9.55
N SER A 46 -6.22 14.87 -10.52
CA SER A 46 -5.77 14.43 -11.84
C SER A 46 -4.36 13.85 -11.77
N GLY A 47 -4.08 12.79 -12.53
CA GLY A 47 -2.72 12.22 -12.63
C GLY A 47 -2.33 11.32 -11.46
N LEU A 48 -3.22 10.43 -11.02
CA LEU A 48 -2.90 9.44 -9.98
C LEU A 48 -1.81 8.48 -10.49
N VAL A 49 -0.67 8.45 -9.80
CA VAL A 49 0.40 7.48 -9.99
C VAL A 49 0.48 6.56 -8.78
N SER A 50 0.78 5.29 -8.99
CA SER A 50 0.88 4.32 -7.91
C SER A 50 1.98 3.32 -8.20
N ALA A 51 2.75 2.94 -7.20
CA ALA A 51 3.74 1.87 -7.25
C ALA A 51 3.48 0.89 -6.11
N THR A 52 3.82 -0.38 -6.32
CA THR A 52 3.60 -1.44 -5.33
C THR A 52 4.82 -2.33 -5.30
N VAL A 53 5.31 -2.58 -4.09
CA VAL A 53 6.37 -3.55 -3.82
C VAL A 53 5.86 -4.57 -2.81
N SER A 54 6.36 -5.79 -2.90
CA SER A 54 6.04 -6.83 -1.94
C SER A 54 7.26 -7.65 -1.60
N ARG A 55 7.33 -8.07 -0.34
CA ARG A 55 8.27 -9.08 0.12
C ARG A 55 7.52 -10.23 0.76
N THR A 56 8.10 -11.41 0.65
CA THR A 56 7.60 -12.62 1.30
C THR A 56 8.61 -13.07 2.33
N ILE A 57 8.10 -13.39 3.51
CA ILE A 57 8.83 -13.93 4.65
C ILE A 57 8.35 -15.38 4.80
N PHE A 58 9.25 -16.33 4.67
CA PHE A 58 8.95 -17.75 4.84
C PHE A 58 9.59 -18.24 6.13
N LEU A 59 8.80 -18.79 7.06
CA LEU A 59 9.31 -19.28 8.35
C LEU A 59 10.17 -18.24 9.12
N GLY A 60 9.88 -16.96 8.96
CA GLY A 60 10.64 -15.86 9.58
C GLY A 60 11.88 -15.40 8.81
N PHE A 61 12.28 -16.08 7.73
CA PHE A 61 13.38 -15.64 6.87
C PHE A 61 12.91 -14.58 5.89
N ASN A 62 13.56 -13.41 5.90
CA ASN A 62 13.30 -12.32 4.97
C ASN A 62 14.29 -12.35 3.80
N PHE A 63 13.79 -12.47 2.58
CA PHE A 63 14.60 -12.56 1.36
C PHE A 63 14.86 -11.20 0.68
N ASP A 64 14.12 -10.15 1.06
CA ASP A 64 14.25 -8.83 0.42
C ASP A 64 14.08 -7.72 1.49
N ASN A 65 15.21 -7.25 2.03
CA ASN A 65 15.22 -6.19 3.06
C ASN A 65 15.10 -4.78 2.46
N ASP A 66 15.55 -4.60 1.21
CA ASP A 66 15.61 -3.31 0.53
C ASP A 66 14.44 -3.10 -0.44
N PHE A 67 13.39 -3.93 -0.32
CA PHE A 67 12.24 -3.93 -1.21
C PHE A 67 11.49 -2.58 -1.28
N VAL A 68 11.63 -1.73 -0.26
CA VAL A 68 11.00 -0.39 -0.21
C VAL A 68 11.72 0.62 -1.12
N ASP A 69 13.02 0.46 -1.38
CA ASP A 69 13.79 1.43 -2.19
C ASP A 69 13.32 1.45 -3.64
N LYS A 70 12.92 0.28 -4.14
CA LYS A 70 12.30 0.10 -5.47
C LYS A 70 11.01 0.92 -5.60
N LEU A 71 10.25 1.06 -4.52
CA LEU A 71 8.96 1.76 -4.52
C LEU A 71 9.11 3.24 -4.88
N ALA A 72 10.13 3.90 -4.33
CA ALA A 72 10.37 5.32 -4.60
C ALA A 72 10.87 5.54 -6.04
N LEU A 73 11.72 4.64 -6.55
CA LEU A 73 12.20 4.68 -7.94
C LEU A 73 11.04 4.46 -8.92
N ASP A 74 10.22 3.44 -8.68
CA ASP A 74 9.06 3.10 -9.52
C ASP A 74 8.04 4.24 -9.55
N LEU A 75 7.81 4.92 -8.41
CA LEU A 75 6.89 6.04 -8.34
C LEU A 75 7.42 7.26 -9.11
N LYS A 76 8.73 7.55 -9.02
CA LYS A 76 9.39 8.62 -9.79
C LYS A 76 9.35 8.37 -11.29
N GLN A 77 9.58 7.13 -11.73
CA GLN A 77 9.51 6.76 -13.15
C GLN A 77 8.13 6.99 -13.76
N LYS A 78 7.06 6.90 -12.95
CA LYS A 78 5.67 7.15 -13.37
C LYS A 78 5.33 8.65 -13.49
N CYS A 79 6.21 9.55 -13.05
CA CYS A 79 6.04 11.00 -13.13
C CYS A 79 7.33 11.69 -13.65
N PRO A 80 7.72 11.45 -14.92
CA PRO A 80 8.96 12.00 -15.46
C PRO A 80 8.89 13.53 -15.59
N GLY A 81 9.82 14.25 -14.95
CA GLY A 81 9.88 15.72 -14.99
C GLY A 81 8.75 16.44 -14.24
N GLY A 82 7.93 15.72 -13.47
CA GLY A 82 6.86 16.28 -12.65
C GLY A 82 7.16 16.25 -11.15
N ILE A 83 6.21 16.75 -10.36
CA ILE A 83 6.25 16.72 -8.89
C ILE A 83 5.12 15.82 -8.41
N ILE A 84 5.45 14.88 -7.52
CA ILE A 84 4.47 14.00 -6.89
C ILE A 84 4.03 14.63 -5.56
N SER A 85 2.72 14.86 -5.41
CA SER A 85 2.09 15.40 -4.21
C SER A 85 1.00 14.46 -3.66
N GLY A 86 0.61 14.62 -2.40
CA GLY A 86 -0.49 13.83 -1.82
C GLY A 86 -0.14 12.34 -1.69
N ILE A 87 1.07 12.02 -1.24
CA ILE A 87 1.53 10.63 -1.12
C ILE A 87 0.74 9.89 -0.04
N LEU A 88 0.09 8.81 -0.44
CA LEU A 88 -0.63 7.86 0.39
C LEU A 88 0.09 6.51 0.34
N THR A 89 0.56 6.04 1.49
CA THR A 89 1.22 4.74 1.60
C THR A 89 0.28 3.77 2.29
N LYS A 90 0.05 2.63 1.65
CA LYS A 90 -0.73 1.50 2.15
C LYS A 90 0.22 0.35 2.45
N ASP A 91 0.31 -0.06 3.71
CA ASP A 91 1.07 -1.22 4.17
C ASP A 91 0.09 -2.35 4.49
N GLU A 92 0.14 -3.41 3.69
CA GLU A 92 -0.66 -4.62 3.85
C GLU A 92 0.23 -5.76 4.32
N VAL A 93 -0.16 -6.42 5.41
CA VAL A 93 0.48 -7.65 5.88
C VAL A 93 -0.52 -8.79 5.76
N ILE A 94 -0.24 -9.71 4.84
CA ILE A 94 -1.03 -10.92 4.59
C ILE A 94 -0.31 -12.08 5.25
N SER A 95 -0.94 -12.65 6.28
CA SER A 95 -0.43 -13.78 7.05
C SER A 95 -1.14 -15.05 6.61
N TYR A 96 -0.36 -15.97 6.07
CA TYR A 96 -0.71 -17.38 5.86
C TYR A 96 0.01 -18.22 6.91
N PHE A 97 -0.38 -19.48 7.09
CA PHE A 97 0.13 -20.35 8.16
C PHE A 97 1.67 -20.35 8.31
N LEU A 98 2.43 -20.44 7.21
CA LEU A 98 3.91 -20.44 7.22
C LEU A 98 4.53 -19.29 6.41
N VAL A 99 3.70 -18.46 5.80
CA VAL A 99 4.12 -17.45 4.81
C VAL A 99 3.53 -16.11 5.21
N PHE A 100 4.37 -15.11 5.38
CA PHE A 100 3.92 -13.73 5.56
C PHE A 100 4.29 -12.93 4.33
N THR A 101 3.33 -12.28 3.71
CA THR A 101 3.58 -11.36 2.60
C THR A 101 3.31 -9.94 3.07
N ARG A 102 4.31 -9.07 3.00
CA ARG A 102 4.15 -7.64 3.24
C ARG A 102 4.14 -6.94 1.90
N ARG A 103 3.05 -6.22 1.60
CA ARG A 103 2.87 -5.44 0.38
C ARG A 103 2.74 -3.97 0.74
N VAL A 104 3.60 -3.14 0.19
CA VAL A 104 3.56 -1.69 0.37
C VAL A 104 3.18 -1.06 -0.96
N THR A 105 2.06 -0.35 -1.00
CA THR A 105 1.61 0.41 -2.15
C THR A 105 1.71 1.90 -1.82
N ALA A 106 2.46 2.65 -2.61
CA ALA A 106 2.49 4.11 -2.52
C ALA A 106 1.76 4.70 -3.72
N SER A 107 0.77 5.55 -3.46
CA SER A 107 0.08 6.33 -4.48
C SER A 107 0.28 7.83 -4.24
N GLY A 108 0.16 8.62 -5.29
CA GLY A 108 0.27 10.07 -5.23
C GLY A 108 -0.24 10.69 -6.52
N TYR A 109 -0.25 12.02 -6.58
CA TYR A 109 -0.72 12.78 -7.73
C TYR A 109 0.47 13.44 -8.41
N CYS A 110 0.66 13.15 -9.69
CA CYS A 110 1.69 13.76 -10.52
C CYS A 110 1.15 15.06 -11.13
N SER A 111 1.80 16.18 -10.80
CA SER A 111 1.59 17.45 -11.49
C SER A 111 2.82 17.78 -12.34
N ALA A 112 2.62 18.42 -13.51
CA ALA A 112 3.73 19.01 -14.25
C ALA A 112 4.49 19.96 -13.32
N ALA A 113 5.83 19.99 -13.42
CA ALA A 113 6.65 20.93 -12.69
C ALA A 113 6.42 22.36 -13.20
N VAL A 114 5.27 22.94 -12.88
CA VAL A 114 5.13 24.39 -12.91
C VAL A 114 5.98 24.85 -11.74
N ALA A 115 7.11 25.51 -12.05
CA ALA A 115 7.95 26.15 -11.05
C ALA A 115 7.05 26.81 -10.02
N HIS A 116 7.22 26.47 -8.74
CA HIS A 116 6.54 27.12 -7.63
C HIS A 116 6.98 28.59 -7.55
N ASN A 117 6.57 29.42 -8.52
CA ASN A 117 6.65 30.86 -8.42
C ASN A 117 5.39 31.31 -7.69
N LYS A 118 5.36 31.05 -6.38
CA LYS A 118 4.34 31.63 -5.52
C LYS A 118 4.73 33.09 -5.33
N HIS A 119 4.31 33.92 -6.28
CA HIS A 119 4.11 35.35 -6.10
C HIS A 119 3.15 35.52 -4.92
N SER A 120 3.68 35.53 -3.69
CA SER A 120 2.97 36.09 -2.54
C SER A 120 3.15 37.59 -2.65
N THR A 121 2.20 38.21 -3.34
CA THR A 121 2.04 39.65 -3.45
C THR A 121 2.13 40.26 -2.06
N ARG A 122 3.18 41.06 -1.88
CA ARG A 122 3.38 42.03 -0.82
C ARG A 122 2.10 42.86 -0.70
N SER A 123 1.29 42.62 0.34
CA SER A 123 0.26 43.58 0.74
C SER A 123 0.81 44.34 1.93
N SER A 124 1.39 45.50 1.62
CA SER A 124 1.58 46.58 2.57
C SER A 124 0.22 47.05 3.07
N ALA A 125 0.03 47.07 4.39
CA ALA A 125 -0.88 47.96 5.09
C ALA A 125 -0.30 48.02 6.53
N SER A 126 0.70 48.88 6.73
CA SER A 126 0.55 50.22 7.32
C SER A 126 0.25 50.14 8.81
N GLU A 127 1.30 50.41 9.58
CA GLU A 127 1.27 50.81 10.98
C GLU A 127 0.25 51.94 11.15
N ASP A 128 -0.68 51.80 12.09
CA ASP A 128 -1.33 52.96 12.69
C ASP A 128 -1.27 52.80 14.21
N GLU A 129 -0.32 53.55 14.76
CA GLU A 129 -0.10 53.77 16.18
C GLU A 129 -1.06 54.88 16.59
N THR A 130 -2.11 54.57 17.34
CA THR A 130 -2.90 55.59 18.04
C THR A 130 -3.37 55.04 19.38
N SER A 131 -2.66 55.47 20.43
CA SER A 131 -3.17 55.50 21.81
C SER A 131 -4.26 56.58 21.91
N PRO A 132 -5.23 56.40 22.82
CA PRO A 132 -5.69 57.55 23.59
C PRO A 132 -5.67 57.27 25.09
N SER A 133 -4.93 58.12 25.78
CA SER A 133 -5.04 58.48 27.20
C SER A 133 -6.21 59.44 27.43
N THR A 134 -6.98 59.21 28.49
CA THR A 134 -7.69 60.18 29.39
C THR A 134 -8.51 59.32 30.37
N ASP A 135 -8.15 59.17 31.65
CA ASP A 135 -8.34 60.10 32.80
C ASP A 135 -9.82 60.40 33.11
N ASP A 136 -10.40 59.65 34.06
CA ASP A 136 -11.15 60.10 35.26
C ASP A 136 -11.65 58.88 36.08
#